data_AF-A0A1G5XT73-F1
#
_entry.id   AF-A0A1G5XT73-F1
#
_cell.length_a   1.000
_cell.length_b   1.000
_cell.length_c   1.000
_cell.angle_alpha   90.00
_cell.angle_beta   90.00
_cell.angle_gamma   90.00
#
_symmetry.space_group_name_H-M   'P 1'
#
loop_
_entity.id
_entity.type
_entity.pdbx_description
1 polymer ?
#
loop_
_entity_poly.entity_id
_entity_poly.type
_entity_poly.pdbx_seq_one_letter_code
_entity_poly.pdbx_strand_id
1 'polypeptide(L)'
;MNKEKKRKDPVIILLDIIIVALIFVTLYVGQSYVFYKIRMNEETFAADPDKMAFELQRGDYAGLIQGKYMNEFNGNVETPGYHSLADYVEAAFAYKVYDAKGYTQEANEQKAIMDEARVKMEELTIFADKVDKWLN
;
A
#
# COMPACT_ATOMS: atom_id res chain seq x y z
N MET A 1 52.19 26.37 23.82
CA MET A 1 51.02 27.07 24.39
C MET A 1 49.94 26.02 24.65
N ASN A 2 49.87 25.52 25.89
CA ASN A 2 49.01 24.39 26.24
C ASN A 2 47.60 24.94 26.52
N LYS A 3 46.61 24.55 25.72
CA LYS A 3 45.21 24.96 25.94
C LYS A 3 44.66 24.14 27.10
N GLU A 4 44.53 24.77 28.26
CA GLU A 4 43.81 24.20 29.40
C GLU A 4 42.36 23.89 29.00
N LYS A 5 42.00 22.61 28.99
CA LYS A 5 40.60 22.18 28.81
C LYS A 5 39.81 22.62 30.05
N LYS A 6 39.00 23.68 29.92
CA LYS A 6 37.99 24.03 30.94
C LYS A 6 37.13 22.80 31.22
N ARG A 7 37.16 22.30 32.45
CA ARG A 7 36.26 21.22 32.91
C ARG A 7 34.84 21.72 32.75
N LYS A 8 34.01 20.98 31.99
CA LYS A 8 32.57 21.27 31.89
C LYS A 8 31.95 21.17 33.29
N ASP A 9 31.06 22.09 33.61
CA ASP A 9 30.33 22.11 34.87
C ASP A 9 29.54 20.79 35.03
N PRO A 10 29.62 20.09 36.17
CA PRO A 10 28.87 18.86 36.41
C PRO A 10 27.37 19.00 36.19
N VAL A 11 26.80 20.19 36.41
CA VAL A 11 25.38 20.48 36.15
C VAL A 11 25.07 20.43 34.65
N ILE A 12 25.97 20.94 33.81
CA ILE A 12 25.83 20.92 32.35
C ILE A 12 25.94 19.49 31.82
N ILE A 13 26.85 18.70 32.39
CA ILE A 13 27.00 17.28 32.02
C ILE A 13 25.72 16.49 32.38
N LEU A 14 25.13 16.76 33.56
CA LEU A 14 23.89 16.13 33.97
C LEU A 14 22.72 16.51 33.05
N LEU A 15 22.65 17.78 32.64
CA LEU A 15 21.63 18.28 31.73
C LEU A 15 21.74 17.64 30.34
N ASP A 16 22.96 17.48 29.81
CA ASP A 16 23.23 16.80 28.54
C ASP A 16 22.76 15.33 28.59
N ILE A 17 22.99 14.62 29.70
CA ILE A 17 22.54 13.23 29.89
C ILE A 17 21.01 13.13 29.89
N ILE A 18 20.33 14.07 30.57
CA ILE A 18 18.86 14.11 30.62
C ILE A 18 18.29 14.35 29.22
N ILE A 19 18.86 15.28 28.45
CA ILE A 19 18.42 15.58 27.08
C ILE A 19 18.59 14.36 26.19
N VAL A 20 19.74 13.68 26.26
CA VAL A 20 19.98 12.45 25.49
C VAL A 20 18.96 11.36 25.86
N ALA A 21 18.70 11.16 27.15
CA ALA A 21 17.70 10.20 27.60
C ALA A 21 16.29 10.52 27.06
N LEU A 22 15.89 11.79 27.07
CA LEU A 22 14.60 12.22 26.52
C LEU A 22 14.50 11.96 25.01
N ILE A 23 15.57 12.21 24.26
CA ILE A 23 15.63 11.89 22.82
C ILE A 23 15.40 10.40 22.59
N PHE A 24 16.09 9.54 23.35
CA PHE A 24 15.91 8.08 23.26
C PHE A 24 14.48 7.64 23.60
N VAL A 25 13.85 8.25 24.61
CA VAL A 25 12.44 7.97 24.95
C VAL A 25 11.52 8.39 23.80
N THR A 26 11.69 9.57 23.21
CA THR A 26 10.87 10.00 22.08
C THR A 26 11.06 9.12 20.84
N LEU A 27 12.28 8.64 20.57
CA LEU A 27 12.53 7.69 19.49
C LEU A 27 11.87 6.33 19.76
N TYR A 28 11.95 5.84 21.00
CA TYR A 28 11.33 4.57 21.39
C TYR A 28 9.79 4.62 21.27
N VAL A 29 9.16 5.66 21.84
CA VAL A 29 7.70 5.85 21.74
C VAL A 29 7.27 6.07 20.30
N GLY A 30 8.04 6.85 19.52
CA GLY A 30 7.78 7.06 18.09
C GLY A 30 7.81 5.77 17.28
N GLN A 31 8.81 4.91 17.52
CA GLN A 31 8.89 3.60 16.89
C GLN A 31 7.72 2.70 17.30
N SER A 32 7.39 2.62 18.59
CA SER A 32 6.24 1.82 19.05
C SER A 32 4.91 2.31 18.49
N TYR A 33 4.71 3.62 18.34
CA TYR A 33 3.50 4.18 17.75
C TYR A 33 3.38 3.89 16.25
N VAL A 34 4.48 4.03 15.50
CA VAL A 34 4.52 3.68 14.08
C VAL A 34 4.30 2.18 13.88
N PHE A 35 4.97 1.32 14.65
CA PHE A 35 4.75 -0.12 14.62
C PHE A 35 3.31 -0.49 14.99
N TYR A 36 2.73 0.13 16.02
CA TYR A 36 1.34 -0.11 16.41
C TYR A 36 0.35 0.32 15.31
N LYS A 37 0.60 1.44 14.62
CA LYS A 37 -0.23 1.92 13.52
C LYS A 37 -0.11 1.03 12.28
N ILE A 38 1.10 0.54 11.97
CA ILE A 38 1.32 -0.45 10.91
C ILE A 38 0.59 -1.75 11.25
N ARG A 39 0.73 -2.25 12.48
CA ARG A 39 0.08 -3.49 12.93
C ARG A 39 -1.45 -3.41 13.02
N MET A 40 -1.99 -2.27 13.43
CA MET A 40 -3.44 -1.99 13.37
C MET A 40 -3.93 -1.94 11.91
N ASN A 41 -3.16 -1.36 11.00
CA ASN A 41 -3.47 -1.43 9.58
C ASN A 41 -3.36 -2.86 9.04
N GLU A 42 -2.38 -3.66 9.50
CA GLU A 42 -2.26 -5.09 9.15
C GLU A 42 -3.49 -5.90 9.57
N GLU A 43 -4.03 -5.69 10.78
CA GLU A 43 -5.25 -6.39 11.24
C GLU A 43 -6.53 -5.93 10.54
N THR A 44 -6.59 -4.67 10.07
CA THR A 44 -7.78 -4.14 9.38
C THR A 44 -7.81 -4.47 7.88
N PHE A 45 -6.66 -4.84 7.31
CA PHE A 45 -6.48 -5.28 5.92
C PHE A 45 -6.09 -6.75 5.82
N ALA A 46 -6.24 -7.51 6.91
CA ALA A 46 -5.98 -8.93 6.93
C ALA A 46 -6.89 -9.63 5.92
N ALA A 47 -6.34 -9.99 4.76
CA ALA A 47 -6.62 -11.15 3.92
C ALA A 47 -8.03 -11.74 4.01
N ASP A 48 -9.08 -10.91 3.96
CA ASP A 48 -10.45 -11.36 4.08
C ASP A 48 -11.12 -11.28 2.70
N PRO A 49 -11.23 -12.42 1.98
CA PRO A 49 -12.03 -12.52 0.77
C PRO A 49 -13.43 -11.93 0.95
N ASP A 50 -14.00 -11.99 2.15
CA ASP A 50 -15.34 -11.47 2.42
C ASP A 50 -15.37 -9.94 2.41
N LYS A 51 -14.30 -9.29 2.90
CA LYS A 51 -14.15 -7.83 2.81
C LYS A 51 -13.94 -7.37 1.38
N MET A 52 -13.11 -8.09 0.61
CA MET A 52 -12.91 -7.80 -0.82
C MET A 52 -14.21 -8.02 -1.62
N ALA A 53 -14.95 -9.09 -1.33
CA ALA A 53 -16.27 -9.36 -1.90
C ALA A 53 -17.28 -8.24 -1.57
N PHE A 54 -17.25 -7.73 -0.33
CA PHE A 54 -18.09 -6.64 0.12
C PHE A 54 -17.77 -5.31 -0.58
N GLU A 55 -16.49 -4.98 -0.75
CA GLU A 55 -16.03 -3.79 -1.51
C GLU A 55 -16.48 -3.89 -2.98
N LEU A 56 -16.37 -5.08 -3.58
CA LEU A 56 -16.86 -5.38 -4.92
C LEU A 56 -18.37 -5.23 -5.09
N GLN A 57 -19.16 -5.67 -4.10
CA GLN A 57 -20.60 -5.45 -4.10
C GLN A 57 -20.97 -3.97 -4.03
N ARG A 58 -20.15 -3.14 -3.38
CA ARG A 58 -20.34 -1.69 -3.27
C ARG A 58 -19.77 -0.90 -4.44
N GLY A 59 -19.06 -1.57 -5.37
CA GLY A 59 -18.39 -0.93 -6.49
C GLY A 59 -17.16 -0.11 -6.07
N ASP A 60 -16.58 -0.40 -4.90
CA ASP A 60 -15.36 0.25 -4.42
C ASP A 60 -14.11 -0.41 -5.02
N TYR A 61 -13.88 -0.08 -6.28
CA TYR A 61 -12.72 -0.57 -7.03
C TYR A 61 -11.39 0.01 -6.53
N ALA A 62 -11.41 1.16 -5.85
CA ALA A 62 -10.20 1.76 -5.26
C ALA A 62 -9.77 0.99 -3.99
N GLY A 63 -10.74 0.61 -3.15
CA GLY A 63 -10.52 -0.28 -2.01
C GLY A 63 -9.92 -1.63 -2.42
N LEU A 64 -10.41 -2.20 -3.52
CA LEU A 64 -9.90 -3.45 -4.09
C LEU A 64 -8.40 -3.37 -4.46
N ILE A 65 -7.99 -2.31 -5.17
CA ILE A 65 -6.58 -2.09 -5.55
C ILE A 65 -5.72 -1.86 -4.30
N GLN A 66 -6.21 -1.05 -3.35
CA GLN A 66 -5.51 -0.82 -2.09
C GLN A 66 -5.33 -2.12 -1.28
N GLY A 67 -6.36 -2.96 -1.26
CA GLY A 67 -6.35 -4.27 -0.62
C GLY A 67 -5.30 -5.21 -1.22
N LYS A 68 -5.18 -5.25 -2.55
CA LYS A 68 -4.12 -6.00 -3.26
C LYS A 68 -2.73 -5.59 -2.76
N TYR A 69 -2.38 -4.30 -2.85
CA TYR A 69 -1.04 -3.84 -2.48
C TYR A 69 -0.72 -4.01 -1.00
N MET A 70 -1.72 -3.87 -0.14
CA MET A 70 -1.55 -4.13 1.30
C MET A 70 -1.28 -5.62 1.56
N ASN A 71 -1.99 -6.50 0.86
CA ASN A 71 -1.78 -7.94 0.94
C ASN A 71 -0.38 -8.34 0.45
N GLU A 72 0.07 -7.81 -0.69
CA GLU A 72 1.44 -8.01 -1.20
C GLU A 72 2.51 -7.52 -0.21
N PHE A 73 2.31 -6.33 0.37
CA PHE A 73 3.21 -5.77 1.38
C PHE A 73 3.30 -6.66 2.63
N ASN A 74 2.18 -7.25 3.04
CA ASN A 74 2.09 -8.15 4.18
C ASN A 74 2.53 -9.59 3.87
N GLY A 75 2.93 -9.88 2.62
CA GLY A 75 3.35 -11.23 2.18
C GLY A 75 2.19 -12.21 1.93
N ASN A 76 0.95 -11.73 1.90
CA ASN A 76 -0.24 -12.53 1.67
C ASN A 76 -0.63 -12.48 0.18
N VAL A 77 -0.22 -13.49 -0.60
CA VAL A 77 -0.44 -13.51 -2.07
C VAL A 77 -1.70 -14.33 -2.46
N GLU A 78 -2.36 -14.99 -1.50
CA GLU A 78 -3.27 -16.12 -1.78
C GLU A 78 -4.74 -15.79 -2.05
N THR A 79 -5.06 -14.65 -2.69
CA THR A 79 -6.41 -14.47 -3.28
C THR A 79 -6.34 -14.23 -4.78
N PRO A 80 -6.00 -15.27 -5.59
CA PRO A 80 -5.66 -15.12 -7.00
C PRO A 80 -6.76 -14.43 -7.79
N GLY A 81 -8.03 -14.78 -7.53
CA GLY A 81 -9.16 -14.20 -8.25
C GLY A 81 -9.35 -12.70 -7.99
N TYR A 82 -9.32 -12.29 -6.71
CA TYR A 82 -9.52 -10.89 -6.31
C TYR A 82 -8.35 -10.00 -6.71
N HIS A 83 -7.12 -10.48 -6.54
CA HIS A 83 -5.92 -9.76 -6.98
C HIS A 83 -5.91 -9.62 -8.50
N SER A 84 -6.28 -10.66 -9.24
CA SER A 84 -6.42 -10.57 -10.70
C SER A 84 -7.51 -9.58 -11.10
N LEU A 85 -8.63 -9.50 -10.37
CA LEU A 85 -9.63 -8.46 -10.65
C LEU A 85 -9.09 -7.05 -10.36
N ALA A 86 -8.30 -6.88 -9.29
CA ALA A 86 -7.63 -5.61 -9.00
C ALA A 86 -6.67 -5.21 -10.14
N ASP A 87 -5.86 -6.16 -10.62
CA ASP A 87 -4.95 -5.98 -11.77
C ASP A 87 -5.72 -5.55 -13.02
N TYR A 88 -6.85 -6.21 -13.29
CA TYR A 88 -7.70 -5.90 -14.42
C TYR A 88 -8.23 -4.47 -14.35
N VAL A 89 -8.78 -4.07 -13.20
CA VAL A 89 -9.33 -2.74 -12.97
C VAL A 89 -8.25 -1.67 -13.18
N GLU A 90 -7.10 -1.85 -12.54
CA GLU A 90 -5.97 -0.92 -12.63
C GLU A 90 -5.51 -0.77 -14.08
N ALA A 91 -5.32 -1.89 -14.78
CA ALA A 91 -4.91 -1.91 -16.18
C ALA A 91 -5.98 -1.30 -17.10
N ALA A 92 -7.27 -1.51 -16.84
CA ALA A 92 -8.36 -0.93 -17.63
C ALA A 92 -8.39 0.60 -17.56
N PHE A 93 -8.17 1.18 -16.38
CA PHE A 93 -8.03 2.62 -16.22
C PHE A 93 -6.80 3.16 -16.94
N ALA A 94 -5.65 2.50 -16.74
CA ALA A 94 -4.40 2.89 -17.39
C ALA A 94 -4.51 2.81 -18.92
N TYR A 95 -5.12 1.74 -19.44
CA TYR A 95 -5.44 1.56 -20.85
C TYR A 95 -6.23 2.75 -21.41
N LYS A 96 -7.33 3.13 -20.76
CA LYS A 96 -8.15 4.26 -21.21
C LYS A 96 -7.37 5.58 -21.21
N VAL A 97 -6.52 5.81 -20.22
CA VAL A 97 -5.67 7.01 -20.17
C VAL A 97 -4.63 7.00 -21.30
N TYR A 98 -3.99 5.87 -21.56
CA TYR A 98 -2.97 5.75 -22.61
C TYR A 98 -3.56 5.81 -24.02
N ASP A 99 -4.68 5.12 -24.25
CA ASP A 99 -5.42 5.14 -25.51
C ASP A 99 -5.89 6.55 -25.85
N ALA A 100 -6.50 7.26 -24.89
CA ALA A 100 -6.94 8.64 -25.08
C ALA A 100 -5.79 9.62 -25.37
N LYS A 101 -4.58 9.31 -24.91
CA LYS A 101 -3.37 10.12 -25.15
C LYS A 101 -2.58 9.71 -26.40
N GLY A 102 -2.97 8.61 -27.06
CA GLY A 102 -2.26 8.07 -28.23
C GLY A 102 -0.97 7.32 -27.89
N TYR A 103 -0.76 6.91 -26.64
CA TYR A 103 0.37 6.09 -26.21
C TYR A 103 0.09 4.61 -26.52
N THR A 104 0.27 4.25 -27.79
CA THR A 104 -0.18 2.96 -28.33
C THR A 104 0.58 1.76 -27.77
N GLN A 105 1.88 1.90 -27.48
CA GLN A 105 2.66 0.81 -26.90
C GLN A 105 2.18 0.51 -25.48
N GLU A 106 2.09 1.53 -24.64
CA GLU A 106 1.67 1.45 -23.24
C GLU A 106 0.22 0.98 -23.14
N ALA A 107 -0.67 1.43 -24.03
CA ALA A 107 -2.03 0.93 -24.10
C ALA A 107 -2.06 -0.58 -24.42
N ASN A 108 -1.24 -1.07 -25.36
CA ASN A 108 -1.17 -2.49 -25.66
C ASN A 108 -0.61 -3.33 -24.50
N GLU A 109 0.35 -2.78 -23.75
CA GLU A 109 0.88 -3.43 -22.53
C GLU A 109 -0.23 -3.57 -21.48
N GLN A 110 -1.00 -2.51 -21.23
CA GLN A 110 -2.13 -2.58 -20.29
C GLN A 110 -3.21 -3.56 -20.76
N LYS A 111 -3.48 -3.62 -22.07
CA LYS A 111 -4.42 -4.58 -22.64
C LYS A 111 -3.96 -6.03 -22.41
N ALA A 112 -2.66 -6.32 -22.55
CA ALA A 112 -2.13 -7.65 -22.25
C ALA A 112 -2.30 -8.02 -20.77
N ILE A 113 -2.07 -7.07 -19.85
CA ILE A 113 -2.32 -7.26 -18.41
C ILE A 113 -3.80 -7.55 -18.15
N MET A 114 -4.71 -6.81 -18.79
CA MET A 114 -6.15 -7.07 -18.69
C MET A 114 -6.52 -8.48 -19.17
N ASP A 115 -5.97 -8.92 -20.32
CA ASP A 115 -6.26 -10.25 -20.87
C ASP A 115 -5.75 -11.36 -19.93
N GLU A 116 -4.54 -11.22 -19.38
CA GLU A 116 -3.97 -12.18 -18.42
C GLU A 116 -4.77 -12.24 -17.12
N ALA A 117 -5.13 -11.08 -16.57
CA ALA A 117 -5.94 -10.95 -15.38
C ALA A 117 -7.34 -11.59 -15.56
N ARG A 118 -7.95 -11.43 -16.74
CA ARG A 118 -9.26 -11.99 -17.07
C ARG A 118 -9.28 -13.52 -17.07
N VAL A 119 -8.16 -14.16 -17.40
CA VAL A 119 -8.02 -15.62 -17.32
C VAL A 119 -7.95 -16.10 -15.86
N LYS A 120 -7.31 -15.31 -14.99
CA LYS A 120 -7.02 -15.69 -13.60
C LYS A 120 -8.10 -15.29 -12.58
N MET A 121 -9.05 -14.42 -12.96
CA MET A 121 -10.09 -13.94 -12.06
C MET A 121 -11.28 -14.90 -11.86
N GLU A 122 -11.31 -16.04 -12.57
CA GLU A 122 -12.32 -17.10 -12.45
C GLU A 122 -13.78 -16.56 -12.52
N GLU A 123 -14.58 -16.76 -11.47
CA GLU A 123 -15.99 -16.36 -11.40
C GLU A 123 -16.18 -14.83 -11.32
N LEU A 124 -15.12 -14.08 -11.03
CA LEU A 124 -15.17 -12.62 -10.88
C LEU A 124 -15.17 -11.86 -12.22
N THR A 125 -15.12 -12.57 -13.35
CA THR A 125 -15.26 -11.99 -14.71
C THR A 125 -16.50 -11.11 -14.88
N ILE A 126 -17.59 -11.41 -14.18
CA ILE A 126 -18.81 -10.57 -14.18
C ILE A 126 -18.53 -9.14 -13.69
N PHE A 127 -17.58 -8.95 -12.79
CA PHE A 127 -17.19 -7.63 -12.29
C PHE A 127 -16.26 -6.89 -13.26
N ALA A 128 -15.41 -7.61 -14.00
CA ALA A 128 -14.65 -7.04 -15.10
C ALA A 128 -15.57 -6.49 -16.20
N ASP A 129 -16.63 -7.22 -16.54
CA ASP A 129 -17.64 -6.76 -17.52
C ASP A 129 -18.34 -5.46 -17.07
N LYS A 130 -18.51 -5.26 -15.76
CA LYS A 130 -19.07 -4.00 -15.22
C LYS A 130 -18.09 -2.83 -15.38
N VAL A 131 -16.80 -3.08 -15.18
CA VAL A 131 -15.73 -2.09 -15.38
C VAL A 131 -15.65 -1.69 -16.85
N ASP A 132 -15.67 -2.67 -17.77
CA ASP A 132 -15.72 -2.45 -19.21
C ASP A 132 -16.90 -1.55 -19.61
N LYS A 133 -18.08 -1.77 -19.02
CA LYS A 133 -19.27 -0.95 -19.27
C LYS A 133 -19.16 0.46 -18.72
N TRP A 134 -18.46 0.66 -17.61
CA TRP A 134 -18.32 1.99 -17.00
C TRP A 134 -17.27 2.85 -17.71
N LEU A 135 -16.26 2.21 -18.31
CA LEU A 135 -15.18 2.88 -19.03
C LEU A 135 -15.46 3.13 -20.52
N ASN A 136 -16.52 2.55 -21.08
CA ASN A 136 -16.99 2.78 -22.45
C ASN A 136 -18.03 3.88 -22.54
#